data_AF-A0A846PVF8-F1
#
_entry.id   AF-A0A846PVF8-F1
#
_cell.length_a   1.000
_cell.length_b   1.000
_cell.length_c   1.000
_cell.angle_alpha   90.00
_cell.angle_beta   90.00
_cell.angle_gamma   90.00
#
_symmetry.space_group_name_H-M   'P 1'
#
loop_
_entity.id
_entity.type
_entity.pdbx_description
1 polymer ?
#
loop_
_entity_poly.entity_id
_entity_poly.type
_entity_poly.pdbx_seq_one_letter_code
_entity_poly.pdbx_strand_id
1 'polypeptide(L)'
;MVRDSKKKEEKPKESPFKKFLKKRAPVYLAVIAIFIVFVVPQITKSDLQDKFPENLSEEDQLVLDSLMSYSGPDREGYTLIEAISNQINEEYPNEQIYDNKKTIVDVSISKLDEQNYQVLFNFESYKGSIQYDWNIDIQTGTVKGNDEGSQNMKNLVDFYD
;
A
#
# COMPACT_ATOMS: atom_id res chain seq x y z
N MET A 1 -74.34 22.28 4.92
CA MET A 1 -73.88 20.89 4.75
C MET A 1 -72.47 20.92 4.19
N VAL A 2 -71.48 20.66 5.05
CA VAL A 2 -70.04 20.67 4.73
C VAL A 2 -69.71 19.39 3.97
N ARG A 3 -69.02 19.49 2.83
CA ARG A 3 -68.50 18.31 2.10
C ARG A 3 -67.13 17.96 2.69
N ASP A 4 -67.10 16.86 3.44
CA ASP A 4 -65.87 16.20 3.89
C ASP A 4 -65.01 15.80 2.69
N SER A 5 -63.83 16.40 2.58
CA SER A 5 -62.81 16.02 1.61
C SER A 5 -61.83 15.07 2.28
N LYS A 6 -62.02 13.76 2.06
CA LYS A 6 -61.01 12.74 2.41
C LYS A 6 -59.73 13.02 1.63
N LYS A 7 -58.76 13.64 2.31
CA LYS A 7 -57.37 13.76 1.88
C LYS A 7 -56.80 12.33 1.73
N LYS A 8 -56.59 11.86 0.50
CA LYS A 8 -55.84 10.62 0.26
C LYS A 8 -54.39 10.88 0.66
N GLU A 9 -53.91 10.19 1.68
CA GLU A 9 -52.49 10.12 2.01
C GLU A 9 -51.72 9.54 0.81
N GLU A 10 -50.98 10.39 0.10
CA GLU A 10 -50.04 9.94 -0.93
C GLU A 10 -48.88 9.22 -0.24
N LYS A 11 -48.86 7.88 -0.33
CA LYS A 11 -47.66 7.10 0.04
C LYS A 11 -46.44 7.69 -0.69
N PRO A 12 -45.31 7.91 0.01
CA PRO A 12 -44.13 8.51 -0.61
C PRO A 12 -43.72 7.69 -1.83
N LYS A 13 -43.59 8.36 -3.00
CA LYS A 13 -43.21 7.74 -4.26
C LYS A 13 -41.82 7.13 -4.09
N GLU A 14 -41.75 5.80 -4.01
CA GLU A 14 -40.47 5.09 -3.97
C GLU A 14 -39.61 5.50 -5.17
N SER A 15 -38.34 5.83 -4.92
CA SER A 15 -37.42 6.28 -5.97
C SER A 15 -37.26 5.20 -7.05
N PRO A 16 -37.09 5.59 -8.32
CA PRO A 16 -36.89 4.64 -9.42
C PRO A 16 -35.70 3.72 -9.17
N PHE A 17 -34.65 4.21 -8.48
CA PHE A 17 -33.51 3.42 -8.02
C PHE A 17 -33.90 2.34 -7.01
N LYS A 18 -34.73 2.66 -6.00
CA LYS A 18 -35.17 1.70 -4.99
C LYS A 18 -36.03 0.59 -5.60
N LYS A 19 -36.91 0.93 -6.56
CA LYS A 19 -37.69 -0.05 -7.33
C LYS A 19 -36.82 -0.91 -8.24
N PHE A 20 -35.80 -0.33 -8.87
CA PHE A 20 -34.86 -1.04 -9.71
C PHE A 20 -33.99 -2.02 -8.92
N LEU A 21 -33.42 -1.57 -7.79
CA LEU A 21 -32.71 -2.40 -6.84
C LEU A 21 -33.58 -3.56 -6.36
N LYS A 22 -34.82 -3.33 -5.94
CA LYS A 22 -35.71 -4.39 -5.43
C LYS A 22 -36.11 -5.42 -6.49
N LYS A 23 -36.24 -5.02 -7.77
CA LYS A 23 -36.65 -5.91 -8.88
C LYS A 23 -35.55 -6.87 -9.31
N ARG A 24 -34.30 -6.44 -9.24
CA ARG A 24 -33.11 -7.24 -9.61
C ARG A 24 -32.23 -7.57 -8.41
N ALA A 25 -32.69 -7.26 -7.20
CA ALA A 25 -32.01 -7.48 -5.93
C ALA A 25 -31.39 -8.88 -5.82
N PRO A 26 -32.07 -9.96 -6.24
CA PRO A 26 -31.48 -11.30 -6.17
C PRO A 26 -30.22 -11.45 -7.04
N VAL A 27 -30.22 -10.88 -8.24
CA VAL A 27 -29.09 -10.95 -9.19
C VAL A 27 -27.94 -10.07 -8.71
N TYR A 28 -28.22 -8.85 -8.24
CA TYR A 28 -27.18 -7.99 -7.70
C TYR A 28 -26.56 -8.55 -6.43
N LEU A 29 -27.36 -9.14 -5.53
CA LEU A 29 -26.84 -9.83 -4.35
C LEU A 29 -25.97 -11.02 -4.73
N ALA A 30 -26.36 -11.80 -5.75
CA ALA A 30 -25.53 -12.90 -6.24
C ALA A 30 -24.20 -12.42 -6.82
N VAL A 31 -24.19 -11.34 -7.61
CA VAL A 31 -22.96 -10.75 -8.17
C VAL A 31 -22.06 -10.19 -7.07
N ILE A 32 -22.63 -9.48 -6.09
CA ILE A 32 -21.88 -8.98 -4.93
C ILE A 32 -21.31 -10.14 -4.12
N ALA A 33 -22.07 -11.22 -3.91
CA ALA A 33 -21.58 -12.40 -3.20
C ALA A 33 -20.41 -13.06 -3.94
N ILE A 34 -20.49 -13.19 -5.27
CA ILE A 34 -19.37 -13.67 -6.10
C ILE A 34 -18.16 -12.74 -5.99
N PHE A 35 -18.37 -11.42 -6.05
CA PHE A 35 -17.30 -10.43 -5.89
C PHE A 35 -16.61 -10.54 -4.52
N ILE A 36 -17.39 -10.72 -3.45
CA ILE A 36 -16.85 -10.93 -2.10
C ILE A 36 -16.06 -12.23 -1.99
N VAL A 37 -16.52 -13.32 -2.63
CA VAL A 37 -15.85 -14.62 -2.52
C VAL A 37 -14.58 -14.70 -3.37
N PHE A 38 -14.59 -14.11 -4.57
CA PHE A 38 -13.50 -14.30 -5.53
C PHE A 38 -12.58 -13.09 -5.71
N VAL A 39 -13.11 -11.87 -5.56
CA VAL A 39 -12.35 -10.64 -5.86
C VAL A 39 -11.76 -10.05 -4.59
N VAL A 40 -12.52 -9.97 -3.50
CA VAL A 40 -12.03 -9.39 -2.23
C VAL A 40 -10.74 -10.07 -1.73
N PRO A 41 -10.62 -11.41 -1.68
CA PRO A 41 -9.40 -12.06 -1.20
C PRO A 41 -8.16 -11.81 -2.07
N GLN A 42 -8.35 -11.43 -3.34
CA GLN A 42 -7.23 -11.09 -4.23
C GLN A 42 -6.76 -9.65 -4.05
N ILE A 43 -7.66 -8.73 -3.73
CA ILE A 43 -7.35 -7.30 -3.52
C ILE A 43 -6.83 -7.05 -2.10
N THR A 44 -7.24 -7.85 -1.11
CA THR A 44 -6.78 -7.72 0.28
C THR A 44 -5.50 -8.49 0.59
N LYS A 45 -4.72 -8.88 -0.42
CA LYS A 45 -3.41 -9.50 -0.16
C LYS A 45 -2.50 -8.41 0.41
N SER A 46 -1.89 -8.68 1.56
CA SER A 46 -0.95 -7.71 2.14
C SER A 46 0.27 -7.58 1.23
N ASP A 47 0.78 -6.37 1.07
CA ASP A 47 2.07 -6.10 0.43
C ASP A 47 3.11 -5.58 1.43
N LEU A 48 4.25 -5.12 0.91
CA LEU A 48 5.31 -4.59 1.74
C LEU A 48 4.92 -3.24 2.41
N GLN A 49 4.16 -2.39 1.72
CA GLN A 49 3.73 -1.08 2.23
C GLN A 49 2.76 -1.24 3.39
N ASP A 50 1.88 -2.24 3.33
CA ASP A 50 0.96 -2.59 4.42
C ASP A 50 1.67 -2.97 5.73
N LYS A 51 2.99 -3.24 5.69
CA LYS A 51 3.80 -3.55 6.87
C LYS A 51 4.54 -2.36 7.44
N PHE A 52 4.53 -1.21 6.79
CA PHE A 52 5.24 -0.05 7.28
C PHE A 52 4.66 0.46 8.60
N PRO A 53 5.49 1.00 9.50
CA PRO A 53 5.01 1.52 10.77
C PRO A 53 4.09 2.73 10.58
N GLU A 54 2.87 2.66 11.11
CA GLU A 54 1.88 3.74 11.01
C GLU A 54 2.20 4.95 11.92
N ASN A 55 3.09 4.77 12.91
CA ASN A 55 3.37 5.76 13.97
C ASN A 55 4.60 6.64 13.71
N LEU A 56 4.98 6.82 12.44
CA LEU A 56 6.05 7.74 12.04
C LEU A 56 5.60 9.21 12.13
N SER A 57 6.56 10.12 12.34
CA SER A 57 6.30 11.56 12.26
C SER A 57 6.02 11.99 10.80
N GLU A 58 5.39 13.16 10.58
CA GLU A 58 5.15 13.67 9.21
C GLU A 58 6.46 13.85 8.42
N GLU A 59 7.54 14.26 9.10
CA GLU A 59 8.87 14.38 8.49
C GLU A 59 9.43 13.01 8.10
N ASP A 60 9.33 12.03 9.01
CA ASP A 60 9.80 10.66 8.77
C ASP A 60 9.01 9.96 7.67
N GLN A 61 7.70 10.18 7.60
CA GLN A 61 6.85 9.68 6.52
C GLN A 61 7.29 10.23 5.17
N LEU A 62 7.55 11.55 5.08
CA LEU A 62 8.05 12.16 3.85
C LEU A 62 9.40 11.60 3.43
N VAL A 63 10.31 11.38 4.38
CA VAL A 63 11.63 10.78 4.11
C VAL A 63 11.48 9.36 3.60
N LEU A 64 10.64 8.55 4.24
CA LEU A 64 10.38 7.18 3.83
C LEU A 64 9.73 7.12 2.44
N ASP A 65 8.70 7.93 2.18
CA ASP A 65 8.03 8.00 0.89
C ASP A 65 9.00 8.44 -0.22
N SER A 66 9.85 9.43 0.06
CA SER A 66 10.89 9.90 -0.87
C SER A 66 11.89 8.78 -1.20
N LEU A 67 12.33 8.01 -0.20
CA LEU A 67 13.24 6.88 -0.41
C LEU A 67 12.56 5.74 -1.19
N MET A 68 11.35 5.36 -0.81
CA MET A 68 10.61 4.25 -1.41
C MET A 68 10.20 4.53 -2.85
N SER A 69 9.96 5.80 -3.19
CA SER A 69 9.65 6.25 -4.55
C SER A 69 10.88 6.49 -5.44
N TYR A 70 12.10 6.35 -4.93
CA TYR A 70 13.32 6.47 -5.75
C TYR A 70 13.30 5.47 -6.91
N SER A 71 13.31 5.95 -8.14
CA SER A 71 13.24 5.15 -9.38
C SER A 71 14.43 5.36 -10.32
N GLY A 72 15.57 5.80 -9.77
CA GLY A 72 16.78 6.07 -10.55
C GLY A 72 16.90 7.53 -11.01
N PRO A 73 18.01 7.89 -11.71
CA PRO A 73 18.29 9.24 -12.16
C PRO A 73 17.28 9.85 -13.16
N ASP A 74 16.83 9.08 -14.15
CA ASP A 74 15.89 9.44 -15.20
C ASP A 74 14.43 9.27 -14.75
N ARG A 75 14.19 8.52 -13.67
CA ARG A 75 12.91 8.36 -12.95
C ARG A 75 11.81 7.69 -13.75
N GLU A 76 12.17 6.90 -14.77
CA GLU A 76 11.22 6.16 -15.61
C GLU A 76 11.20 4.66 -15.28
N GLY A 77 12.19 4.20 -14.49
CA GLY A 77 12.37 2.81 -14.11
C GLY A 77 11.61 2.31 -12.88
N TYR A 78 12.06 1.15 -12.40
CA TYR A 78 11.54 0.44 -11.24
C TYR A 78 11.83 1.20 -9.94
N THR A 79 10.87 1.32 -9.04
CA THR A 79 11.10 2.01 -7.75
C THR A 79 11.88 1.13 -6.76
N LEU A 80 12.50 1.76 -5.77
CA LEU A 80 13.24 1.07 -4.71
C LEU A 80 12.33 0.12 -3.91
N ILE A 81 11.10 0.53 -3.64
CA ILE A 81 10.15 -0.34 -2.92
C ILE A 81 9.74 -1.56 -3.74
N GLU A 82 9.57 -1.41 -5.05
CA GLU A 82 9.28 -2.54 -5.91
C GLU A 82 10.49 -3.49 -5.99
N ALA A 83 11.71 -2.93 -6.07
CA ALA A 83 12.94 -3.71 -6.08
C ALA A 83 13.11 -4.55 -4.80
N ILE A 84 12.87 -3.95 -3.63
CA ILE A 84 12.84 -4.66 -2.34
C ILE A 84 11.74 -5.72 -2.33
N SER A 85 10.53 -5.37 -2.77
CA SER A 85 9.39 -6.30 -2.82
C SER A 85 9.69 -7.52 -3.69
N ASN A 86 10.34 -7.32 -4.85
CA ASN A 86 10.76 -8.40 -5.72
C ASN A 86 11.81 -9.28 -5.07
N GLN A 87 12.84 -8.69 -4.44
CA GLN A 87 13.85 -9.49 -3.75
C GLN A 87 13.22 -10.36 -2.64
N ILE A 88 12.30 -9.81 -1.84
CA ILE A 88 11.58 -10.58 -0.82
C ILE A 88 10.77 -11.71 -1.47
N ASN A 89 10.07 -11.43 -2.57
CA ASN A 89 9.26 -12.44 -3.27
C ASN A 89 10.12 -13.55 -3.91
N GLU A 90 11.32 -13.22 -4.37
CA GLU A 90 12.30 -14.19 -4.89
C GLU A 90 12.89 -15.06 -3.79
N GLU A 91 13.16 -14.48 -2.61
CA GLU A 91 13.68 -15.21 -1.45
C GLU A 91 12.62 -16.15 -0.84
N TYR A 92 11.34 -15.75 -0.90
CA TYR A 92 10.20 -16.51 -0.36
C TYR A 92 9.17 -16.85 -1.46
N PRO A 93 9.54 -17.67 -2.47
CA PRO A 93 8.68 -17.89 -3.63
C PRO A 93 7.43 -18.71 -3.26
N ASN A 94 6.28 -18.29 -3.80
CA ASN A 94 4.96 -18.90 -3.56
C ASN A 94 4.43 -18.78 -2.12
N GLU A 95 4.95 -17.85 -1.34
CA GLU A 95 4.49 -17.58 0.01
C GLU A 95 3.73 -16.26 0.09
N GLN A 96 2.66 -16.25 0.87
CA GLN A 96 2.01 -15.01 1.31
C GLN A 96 2.79 -14.45 2.51
N ILE A 97 4.06 -14.10 2.29
CA ILE A 97 4.98 -13.75 3.38
C ILE A 97 4.45 -12.56 4.19
N TYR A 98 3.84 -11.58 3.53
CA TYR A 98 3.22 -10.41 4.16
C TYR A 98 1.96 -10.75 4.97
N ASP A 99 1.20 -11.80 4.63
CA ASP A 99 0.00 -12.15 5.39
C ASP A 99 0.32 -12.80 6.75
N ASN A 100 1.58 -13.20 6.98
CA ASN A 100 2.00 -13.80 8.24
C ASN A 100 2.13 -12.74 9.35
N LYS A 101 1.53 -13.02 10.52
CA LYS A 101 1.59 -12.14 11.70
C LYS A 101 3.00 -11.97 12.28
N LYS A 102 3.93 -12.87 11.98
CA LYS A 102 5.33 -12.77 12.37
C LYS A 102 6.16 -11.94 11.40
N THR A 103 5.57 -11.53 10.27
CA THR A 103 6.22 -10.65 9.31
C THR A 103 6.01 -9.21 9.74
N ILE A 104 7.11 -8.55 10.07
CA ILE A 104 7.16 -7.20 10.61
C ILE A 104 8.17 -6.41 9.80
N VAL A 105 7.86 -5.15 9.51
CA VAL A 105 8.81 -4.20 8.95
C VAL A 105 9.02 -3.10 9.97
N ASP A 106 10.26 -2.96 10.41
CA ASP A 106 10.70 -1.86 11.25
C ASP A 106 11.52 -0.89 10.41
N VAL A 107 11.21 0.40 10.56
CA VAL A 107 11.94 1.48 9.89
C VAL A 107 12.42 2.44 10.97
N SER A 108 13.72 2.72 10.97
CA SER A 108 14.34 3.72 11.85
C SER A 108 14.93 4.83 10.99
N ILE A 109 14.49 6.06 11.22
CA ILE A 109 14.97 7.24 10.49
C ILE A 109 15.78 8.12 11.43
N SER A 110 16.93 8.58 10.96
CA SER A 110 17.84 9.43 11.71
C SER A 110 18.27 10.61 10.85
N LYS A 111 18.05 11.82 11.36
CA LYS A 111 18.48 13.05 10.69
C LYS A 111 19.99 13.22 10.81
N LEU A 112 20.68 13.32 9.68
CA LEU A 112 22.14 13.57 9.64
C LEU A 112 22.43 15.07 9.57
N ASP A 113 21.68 15.80 8.74
CA ASP A 113 21.71 17.26 8.64
C ASP A 113 20.33 17.82 8.20
N GLU A 114 20.26 19.08 7.75
CA GLU A 114 18.99 19.70 7.34
C GLU A 114 18.27 18.98 6.19
N GLN A 115 18.99 18.28 5.33
CA GLN A 115 18.49 17.70 4.07
C GLN A 115 18.82 16.21 3.93
N ASN A 116 19.78 15.70 4.71
CA ASN A 116 20.21 14.30 4.65
C ASN A 116 19.68 13.50 5.83
N TYR A 117 19.11 12.34 5.51
CA TYR A 117 18.54 11.40 6.47
C TYR A 117 19.12 10.02 6.21
N GLN A 118 19.36 9.29 7.29
CA GLN A 118 19.66 7.87 7.28
C GLN A 118 18.38 7.09 7.55
N VAL A 119 18.12 6.05 6.77
CA VAL A 119 16.98 5.16 6.90
C VAL A 119 17.49 3.74 7.03
N LEU A 120 17.28 3.16 8.21
CA LEU A 120 17.50 1.75 8.48
C LEU A 120 16.18 1.00 8.34
N PHE A 121 16.11 0.13 7.34
CA PHE A 121 14.98 -0.73 7.05
C PHE A 121 15.30 -2.15 7.51
N ASN A 122 14.41 -2.73 8.31
CA ASN A 122 14.53 -4.10 8.80
C ASN A 122 13.23 -4.85 8.51
N PHE A 123 13.31 -5.81 7.58
CA PHE A 123 12.25 -6.77 7.33
C PHE A 123 12.55 -8.03 8.13
N GLU A 124 11.66 -8.43 9.04
CA GLU A 124 11.77 -9.67 9.79
C GLU A 124 10.59 -10.56 9.46
N SER A 125 10.87 -11.82 9.13
CA SER A 125 9.86 -12.84 8.89
C SER A 125 10.13 -14.08 9.74
N TYR A 126 9.23 -15.06 9.68
CA TYR A 126 9.41 -16.33 10.37
C TYR A 126 10.51 -17.23 9.78
N LYS A 127 11.14 -16.85 8.67
CA LYS A 127 12.18 -17.62 7.97
C LYS A 127 13.53 -16.93 7.93
N GLY A 128 13.57 -15.62 8.12
CA GLY A 128 14.78 -14.83 7.98
C GLY A 128 14.49 -13.35 8.10
N SER A 129 15.55 -12.56 8.11
CA SER A 129 15.51 -11.12 8.14
C SER A 129 16.39 -10.52 7.05
N ILE A 130 15.97 -9.36 6.56
CA ILE A 130 16.68 -8.57 5.56
C ILE A 130 16.84 -7.17 6.13
N GLN A 131 18.05 -6.63 6.03
CA GLN A 131 18.38 -5.31 6.55
C GLN A 131 19.02 -4.47 5.46
N TYR A 132 18.63 -3.21 5.43
CA TYR A 132 19.17 -2.22 4.53
C TYR A 132 19.35 -0.89 5.24
N ASP A 133 20.48 -0.25 5.00
CA ASP A 133 20.85 1.06 5.49
C ASP A 133 21.11 2.01 4.29
N TRP A 134 20.28 3.04 4.15
CA TRP A 134 20.43 4.06 3.10
C TRP A 134 20.56 5.46 3.69
N ASN A 135 21.28 6.31 2.95
CA ASN A 135 21.20 7.75 3.11
C ASN A 135 20.43 8.37 1.95
N ILE A 136 19.51 9.27 2.25
CA ILE A 136 18.76 10.06 1.27
C ILE A 136 18.89 11.55 1.55
N ASP A 137 19.14 12.30 0.48
CA ASP A 137 18.98 13.75 0.44
C ASP A 137 17.56 14.07 -0.03
N ILE A 138 16.71 14.61 0.84
CA ILE A 138 15.30 14.88 0.52
C ILE A 138 15.10 16.06 -0.44
N GLN A 139 16.10 16.93 -0.61
CA GLN A 139 16.01 18.03 -1.58
C GLN A 139 16.39 17.58 -2.98
N THR A 140 17.46 16.80 -3.10
CA THR A 140 17.94 16.33 -4.42
C THR A 140 17.32 15.01 -4.85
N GLY A 141 16.79 14.22 -3.90
CA GLY A 141 16.34 12.85 -4.12
C GLY A 141 17.49 11.85 -4.29
N THR A 142 18.73 12.23 -3.95
CA THR A 142 19.90 11.36 -4.12
C THR A 142 19.91 10.29 -3.04
N VAL A 143 19.98 9.01 -3.45
CA VAL A 143 20.07 7.86 -2.55
C VAL A 143 21.47 7.26 -2.59
N LYS A 144 21.99 6.81 -1.45
CA LYS A 144 23.25 6.07 -1.31
C LYS A 144 23.07 4.88 -0.36
N GLY A 145 23.59 3.72 -0.73
CA GLY A 145 23.62 2.57 0.17
C GLY A 145 24.81 2.67 1.13
N ASN A 146 24.56 2.48 2.42
CA ASN A 146 25.60 2.47 3.45
C ASN A 146 26.22 1.06 3.64
N ASP A 147 25.53 0.02 3.17
CA ASP A 147 26.00 -1.36 3.12
C ASP A 147 25.91 -1.95 1.69
N GLU A 148 26.50 -3.15 1.50
CA GLU A 148 26.56 -3.82 0.20
C GLU A 148 25.15 -4.17 -0.33
N GLY A 149 24.24 -4.64 0.52
CA GLY A 149 22.86 -4.97 0.12
C GLY A 149 22.11 -3.74 -0.35
N SER A 150 22.20 -2.65 0.41
CA SER A 150 21.57 -1.37 0.11
C SER A 150 22.12 -0.75 -1.16
N GLN A 151 23.44 -0.82 -1.35
CA GLN A 151 24.08 -0.31 -2.56
C GLN A 151 23.72 -1.16 -3.77
N ASN A 152 23.64 -2.47 -3.64
CA ASN A 152 23.19 -3.37 -4.69
C ASN A 152 21.74 -3.09 -5.09
N MET A 153 20.85 -2.87 -4.12
CA MET A 153 19.45 -2.53 -4.40
C MET A 153 19.32 -1.20 -5.15
N LYS A 154 20.05 -0.17 -4.72
CA LYS A 154 20.11 1.10 -5.44
C LYS A 154 20.64 0.90 -6.88
N ASN A 155 21.73 0.15 -7.04
CA ASN A 155 22.31 -0.10 -8.35
C ASN A 155 21.37 -0.90 -9.26
N LEU A 156 20.55 -1.79 -8.69
CA LEU A 156 19.53 -2.54 -9.41
C LEU A 156 18.48 -1.58 -9.98
N VAL A 157 17.98 -0.66 -9.16
CA VAL A 157 17.05 0.40 -9.58
C VAL A 157 17.67 1.24 -10.70
N ASP A 158 18.87 1.77 -10.49
CA ASP A 158 19.57 2.60 -11.49
C ASP A 158 19.90 1.86 -12.80
N PHE A 159 20.03 0.52 -12.76
CA PHE A 159 20.32 -0.26 -13.96
C PHE A 159 19.09 -0.46 -14.85
N TYR A 160 17.89 -0.46 -14.26
CA TYR A 160 16.61 -0.66 -14.95
C TYR A 160 15.87 0.65 -15.27
N ASP A 161 16.44 1.79 -14.87
CA ASP A 161 16.05 3.12 -15.34
C ASP A 161 16.59 3.37 -16.75
#